data_AF-A0ABD0LS21-F1
#
_entry.id   AF-A0ABD0LS21-F1
#
_cell.length_a   1.000
_cell.length_b   1.000
_cell.length_c   1.000
_cell.angle_alpha   90.00
_cell.angle_beta   90.00
_cell.angle_gamma   90.00
#
_symmetry.space_group_name_H-M   'P 1'
#
loop_
_entity.id
_entity.type
_entity.pdbx_description
1 polymer ?
#
loop_
_entity_poly.entity_id
_entity_poly.type
_entity_poly.pdbx_seq_one_letter_code
_entity_poly.pdbx_strand_id
1 'polypeptide(L)'
;MTSYHTSSVVNDSSSARGLGLFSKAILQSGTATSSWALQRNAVNVTYELARRLGCATHLTVGGLATDVPVSSDAIRSCITKASPDDLFKAAGWSRSLASRSVDSVFLPTVDGDFVRKDPGDMLKDTQYLQNIGFYERDYLSGAVNNEGGLLYLGVYAQPPYNVTTMLTPDFYDLDLVKVVLTQRFGDTHPALEDAVEFFYTYPRYPGVPLLDYQGVLDTEGDPGFYVPLTEFARAVAKGRKTDKRNLVYHFDYYPKFMTGKFQGISHGVDLLYEFDSDGDIIFLLFDANGTLWNADDDWMAEAYRNVILDFVMS
;
A
#
# COMPACT_ATOMS: atom_id res chain seq x y z
N MET A 1 8.09 11.45 1.17
CA MET A 1 6.72 11.07 1.60
C MET A 1 6.51 9.63 1.17
N THR A 2 5.90 8.76 1.99
CA THR A 2 5.60 7.37 1.59
C THR A 2 4.14 7.23 1.18
N SER A 3 3.80 6.18 0.43
CA SER A 3 2.43 5.85 0.00
C SER A 3 1.42 5.68 1.15
N TYR A 4 1.87 5.21 2.31
CA TYR A 4 1.05 5.23 3.53
C TYR A 4 0.63 6.64 3.97
N HIS A 5 1.49 7.64 3.74
CA HIS A 5 1.15 9.03 3.99
C HIS A 5 0.11 9.53 2.99
N THR A 6 0.20 9.16 1.71
CA THR A 6 -0.77 9.58 0.69
C THR A 6 -2.14 8.92 0.92
N SER A 7 -2.19 7.65 1.34
CA SER A 7 -3.42 7.02 1.84
C SER A 7 -3.98 7.73 3.08
N SER A 8 -3.11 8.22 3.99
CA SER A 8 -3.54 9.01 5.15
C SER A 8 -4.15 10.35 4.73
N VAL A 9 -3.56 11.05 3.76
CA VAL A 9 -4.12 12.28 3.18
C VAL A 9 -5.47 12.03 2.50
N VAL A 10 -5.66 10.87 1.86
CA VAL A 10 -6.99 10.48 1.33
C VAL A 10 -7.98 10.23 2.46
N ASN A 11 -7.57 9.57 3.55
CA ASN A 11 -8.43 9.39 4.72
C ASN A 11 -8.81 10.74 5.35
N ASP A 12 -7.86 11.67 5.49
CA ASP A 12 -8.12 13.04 5.94
C ASP A 12 -9.10 13.76 5.01
N SER A 13 -8.86 13.71 3.70
CA SER A 13 -9.71 14.34 2.67
C SER A 13 -11.12 13.76 2.67
N SER A 14 -11.21 12.48 2.97
CA SER A 14 -12.45 11.70 2.97
C SER A 14 -13.09 11.63 4.36
N SER A 15 -12.53 12.30 5.37
CA SER A 15 -13.07 12.36 6.72
C SER A 15 -13.72 13.72 6.99
N ALA A 16 -14.76 13.73 7.82
CA ALA A 16 -15.31 14.99 8.33
C ALA A 16 -14.28 15.78 9.16
N ARG A 17 -13.26 15.11 9.71
CA ARG A 17 -12.19 15.72 10.49
C ARG A 17 -11.23 16.57 9.64
N GLY A 18 -11.09 16.27 8.35
CA GLY A 18 -10.26 17.05 7.42
C GLY A 18 -10.94 18.27 6.83
N LEU A 19 -12.21 18.53 7.13
CA LEU A 19 -12.95 19.67 6.58
C LEU A 19 -12.32 21.00 7.02
N GLY A 20 -11.95 21.82 6.05
CA GLY A 20 -11.39 23.16 6.28
C GLY A 20 -9.92 23.19 6.71
N LEU A 21 -9.24 22.04 6.82
CA LEU A 21 -7.83 21.99 7.22
C LEU A 21 -6.86 22.21 6.06
N PHE A 22 -7.25 21.84 4.85
CA PHE A 22 -6.48 22.02 3.63
C PHE A 22 -7.40 22.11 2.41
N SER A 23 -6.92 22.78 1.37
CA SER A 23 -7.62 22.98 0.10
C SER A 23 -6.99 22.21 -1.06
N LYS A 24 -5.78 21.67 -0.89
CA LYS A 24 -5.02 20.96 -1.92
C LYS A 24 -4.41 19.69 -1.36
N ALA A 25 -4.34 18.63 -2.15
CA ALA A 25 -3.66 17.40 -1.79
C ALA A 25 -2.89 16.82 -2.99
N ILE A 26 -1.66 16.37 -2.72
CA ILE A 26 -0.83 15.62 -3.67
C ILE A 26 -0.79 14.16 -3.19
N LEU A 27 -1.16 13.23 -4.08
CA LEU A 27 -1.37 11.82 -3.79
C LEU A 27 -0.48 10.99 -4.73
N GLN A 28 0.74 10.73 -4.28
CA GLN A 28 1.73 9.95 -5.01
C GLN A 28 1.61 8.49 -4.61
N SER A 29 1.22 7.64 -5.56
CA SER A 29 1.25 6.18 -5.40
C SER A 29 0.52 5.70 -4.15
N GLY A 30 -0.68 6.21 -3.87
CA GLY A 30 -1.47 5.72 -2.73
C GLY A 30 -2.81 6.40 -2.58
N THR A 31 -3.83 5.60 -2.26
CA THR A 31 -5.17 6.09 -1.89
C THR A 31 -5.72 5.27 -0.73
N ALA A 32 -6.88 5.67 -0.18
CA ALA A 32 -7.53 4.91 0.89
C ALA A 32 -8.11 3.56 0.41
N THR A 33 -8.23 3.32 -0.91
CA THR A 33 -8.70 2.02 -1.47
C THR A 33 -7.57 1.10 -1.92
N SER A 34 -6.31 1.50 -1.71
CA SER A 34 -5.15 0.62 -1.88
C SER A 34 -5.31 -0.63 -1.01
N SER A 35 -4.98 -1.81 -1.55
CA SER A 35 -5.13 -3.09 -0.86
C SER A 35 -4.46 -3.09 0.52
N TRP A 36 -3.29 -2.46 0.62
CA TRP A 36 -2.48 -2.34 1.84
C TRP A 36 -2.84 -1.15 2.75
N ALA A 37 -3.89 -0.37 2.45
CA ALA A 37 -4.18 0.89 3.17
C ALA A 37 -5.23 0.78 4.29
N LEU A 38 -5.89 -0.37 4.44
CA LEU A 38 -6.94 -0.58 5.46
C LEU A 38 -6.77 -1.92 6.18
N GLN A 39 -6.76 -1.90 7.52
CA GLN A 39 -6.76 -3.11 8.32
C GLN A 39 -8.20 -3.63 8.50
N ARG A 40 -8.57 -4.64 7.71
CA ARG A 40 -9.90 -5.26 7.72
C ARG A 40 -10.14 -6.22 8.89
N ASN A 41 -9.08 -6.67 9.57
CA ASN A 41 -9.14 -7.66 10.64
C ASN A 41 -8.42 -7.20 11.93
N ALA A 42 -8.62 -5.93 12.30
CA ALA A 42 -7.90 -5.27 13.40
C ALA A 42 -8.04 -5.96 14.76
N VAL A 43 -9.23 -6.53 15.01
CA VAL A 43 -9.51 -7.26 16.26
C VAL A 43 -8.62 -8.49 16.35
N ASN A 44 -8.62 -9.35 15.32
CA ASN A 44 -7.78 -10.56 15.32
C ASN A 44 -6.29 -10.21 15.39
N VAL A 45 -5.85 -9.18 14.66
CA VAL A 45 -4.48 -8.68 14.74
C VAL A 45 -4.10 -8.29 16.18
N THR A 46 -5.00 -7.62 16.90
CA THR A 46 -4.79 -7.23 18.30
C THR A 46 -4.72 -8.45 19.23
N TYR A 47 -5.59 -9.44 19.02
CA TYR A 47 -5.56 -10.69 19.80
C TYR A 47 -4.29 -11.50 19.55
N GLU A 48 -3.81 -11.55 18.29
CA GLU A 48 -2.56 -12.21 17.95
C GLU A 48 -1.35 -11.51 18.57
N LEU A 49 -1.33 -10.17 18.55
CA LEU A 49 -0.32 -9.38 19.26
C LEU A 49 -0.33 -9.72 20.76
N ALA A 50 -1.51 -9.68 21.39
CA ALA A 50 -1.68 -9.99 22.81
C ALA A 50 -1.13 -11.38 23.15
N ARG A 51 -1.50 -12.39 22.35
CA ARG A 51 -1.06 -13.79 22.54
C ARG A 51 0.46 -13.91 22.55
N ARG A 52 1.14 -13.21 21.65
CA ARG A 52 2.60 -13.26 21.52
C ARG A 52 3.35 -12.52 22.61
N LEU A 53 2.73 -11.49 23.17
CA LEU A 53 3.21 -10.79 24.36
C LEU A 53 2.95 -11.60 25.64
N GLY A 54 2.35 -12.79 25.54
CA GLY A 54 1.97 -13.60 26.69
C GLY A 54 0.78 -13.03 27.46
N CYS A 55 0.01 -12.12 26.87
CA CYS A 55 -1.22 -11.63 27.47
C CYS A 55 -2.30 -12.71 27.41
N ALA A 56 -3.00 -12.92 28.52
CA ALA A 56 -4.17 -13.77 28.54
C ALA A 56 -5.23 -13.21 27.59
N THR A 57 -5.66 -14.03 26.63
CA THR A 57 -6.77 -13.70 25.71
C THR A 57 -8.09 -14.34 26.15
N HIS A 58 -8.00 -15.35 27.02
CA HIS A 58 -9.12 -16.10 27.57
C HIS A 58 -8.96 -16.28 29.08
N LEU A 59 -10.08 -16.41 29.79
CA LEU A 59 -10.08 -16.70 31.22
C LEU A 59 -9.53 -18.10 31.48
N THR A 60 -8.75 -18.23 32.55
CA THR A 60 -8.25 -19.52 33.02
C THR A 60 -8.97 -19.93 34.29
N VAL A 61 -9.55 -21.13 34.32
CA VAL A 61 -10.17 -21.73 35.51
C VAL A 61 -9.43 -23.02 35.84
N GLY A 62 -8.86 -23.12 37.05
CA GLY A 62 -8.08 -24.29 37.46
C GLY A 62 -6.82 -24.55 36.62
N GLY A 63 -6.25 -23.51 35.99
CA GLY A 63 -5.07 -23.62 35.12
C GLY A 63 -5.37 -23.98 33.66
N LEU A 64 -6.64 -24.18 33.29
CA LEU A 64 -7.06 -24.45 31.92
C LEU A 64 -7.71 -23.20 31.32
N ALA A 65 -7.34 -22.87 30.08
CA ALA A 65 -8.00 -21.83 29.31
C ALA A 65 -9.45 -22.23 29.00
N THR A 66 -10.37 -21.28 29.12
CA THR A 66 -11.78 -21.43 28.77
C THR A 66 -12.08 -20.74 27.45
N ASP A 67 -13.26 -20.95 26.87
CA ASP A 67 -13.70 -20.21 25.67
C ASP A 67 -14.21 -18.80 25.99
N VAL A 68 -14.11 -18.35 27.25
CA VAL A 68 -14.56 -17.02 27.67
C VAL A 68 -13.41 -16.02 27.46
N PRO A 69 -13.54 -15.03 26.55
CA PRO A 69 -12.51 -14.03 26.34
C PRO A 69 -12.37 -13.14 27.57
N VAL A 70 -11.14 -12.67 27.84
CA VAL A 70 -10.92 -11.62 28.84
C VAL A 70 -11.45 -10.28 28.33
N SER A 71 -11.68 -9.32 29.23
CA SER A 71 -12.12 -7.98 28.82
C SER A 71 -11.05 -7.25 27.98
N SER A 72 -11.49 -6.41 27.04
CA SER A 72 -10.59 -5.57 26.22
C SER A 72 -9.67 -4.68 27.07
N ASP A 73 -10.14 -4.22 28.24
CA ASP A 73 -9.32 -3.46 29.18
C ASP A 73 -8.19 -4.27 29.79
N ALA A 74 -8.41 -5.56 30.07
CA ALA A 74 -7.36 -6.44 30.57
C ALA A 74 -6.30 -6.70 29.51
N ILE A 75 -6.71 -6.92 28.26
CA ILE A 75 -5.80 -7.06 27.11
C ILE A 75 -4.97 -5.79 26.93
N ARG A 76 -5.63 -4.63 26.89
CA ARG A 76 -4.97 -3.32 26.75
C ARG A 76 -3.97 -3.05 27.89
N SER A 77 -4.36 -3.32 29.13
CA SER A 77 -3.50 -3.16 30.31
C SER A 77 -2.27 -4.07 30.27
N CYS A 78 -2.39 -5.25 29.66
CA CYS A 78 -1.25 -6.12 29.44
C CYS A 78 -0.33 -5.60 28.34
N ILE A 79 -0.87 -5.30 27.14
CA ILE A 79 -0.10 -4.83 25.98
C ILE A 79 0.69 -3.55 26.33
N THR A 80 0.08 -2.62 27.07
CA THR A 80 0.71 -1.34 27.45
C THR A 80 1.89 -1.48 28.42
N LYS A 81 2.13 -2.67 28.98
CA LYS A 81 3.32 -2.95 29.81
C LYS A 81 4.48 -3.51 29.00
N ALA A 82 4.25 -3.95 27.76
CA ALA A 82 5.30 -4.45 26.89
C ALA A 82 6.27 -3.32 26.53
N SER A 83 7.55 -3.66 26.39
CA SER A 83 8.52 -2.71 25.87
C SER A 83 8.27 -2.43 24.39
N PRO A 84 8.71 -1.28 23.85
CA PRO A 84 8.68 -1.03 22.40
C PRO A 84 9.31 -2.17 21.59
N ASP A 85 10.44 -2.72 22.04
CA ASP A 85 11.12 -3.83 21.38
C ASP A 85 10.27 -5.11 21.34
N ASP A 86 9.57 -5.42 22.43
CA ASP A 86 8.67 -6.57 22.48
C ASP A 86 7.48 -6.38 21.55
N LEU A 87 6.94 -5.15 21.46
CA LEU A 87 5.87 -4.80 20.54
C LEU A 87 6.30 -5.00 19.08
N PHE A 88 7.49 -4.51 18.69
CA PHE A 88 8.01 -4.70 17.34
C PHE A 88 8.25 -6.17 17.00
N LYS A 89 8.84 -6.93 17.92
CA LYS A 89 9.08 -8.38 17.73
C LYS A 89 7.77 -9.15 17.64
N ALA A 90 6.81 -8.86 18.52
CA ALA A 90 5.52 -9.53 18.55
C ALA A 90 4.69 -9.21 17.29
N ALA A 91 4.72 -7.98 16.80
CA ALA A 91 3.99 -7.59 15.59
C ALA A 91 4.49 -8.30 14.31
N GLY A 92 5.78 -8.67 14.22
CA GLY A 92 6.41 -9.05 12.96
C GLY A 92 6.37 -10.53 12.53
N TRP A 93 5.89 -11.48 13.35
CA TRP A 93 6.35 -12.89 13.22
C TRP A 93 5.27 -13.99 13.20
N SER A 94 4.37 -14.06 12.21
CA SER A 94 3.70 -15.35 11.81
C SER A 94 2.97 -15.23 10.47
N ARG A 95 3.42 -14.31 9.62
CA ARG A 95 2.81 -14.08 8.31
C ARG A 95 3.62 -14.82 7.26
N SER A 96 2.95 -15.22 6.20
CA SER A 96 3.57 -15.80 5.01
C SER A 96 4.61 -14.84 4.40
N LEU A 97 5.38 -15.28 3.40
CA LEU A 97 6.43 -14.42 2.84
C LEU A 97 5.80 -13.23 2.10
N ALA A 98 4.75 -13.45 1.32
CA ALA A 98 4.07 -12.36 0.62
C ALA A 98 3.48 -11.35 1.61
N SER A 99 2.79 -11.82 2.65
CA SER A 99 2.24 -10.91 3.67
C SER A 99 3.31 -10.13 4.42
N ARG A 100 4.50 -10.68 4.68
CA ARG A 100 5.62 -9.90 5.23
C ARG A 100 6.20 -8.87 4.26
N SER A 101 6.02 -9.09 2.96
CA SER A 101 6.61 -8.27 1.91
C SER A 101 5.72 -7.09 1.52
N VAL A 102 4.39 -7.26 1.55
CA VAL A 102 3.43 -6.28 1.00
C VAL A 102 2.30 -5.90 1.96
N ASP A 103 2.30 -6.40 3.20
CA ASP A 103 1.27 -6.10 4.19
C ASP A 103 1.80 -5.32 5.39
N SER A 104 0.94 -4.48 5.94
CA SER A 104 1.17 -3.73 7.16
C SER A 104 0.18 -4.15 8.24
N VAL A 105 0.70 -4.41 9.43
CA VAL A 105 -0.10 -4.96 10.55
C VAL A 105 -1.04 -3.89 11.11
N PHE A 106 -0.51 -2.70 11.34
CA PHE A 106 -1.22 -1.58 11.93
C PHE A 106 -1.49 -0.53 10.85
N LEU A 107 -2.75 -0.43 10.46
CA LEU A 107 -3.24 0.47 9.42
C LEU A 107 -4.52 1.16 9.93
N PRO A 108 -5.01 2.20 9.25
CA PRO A 108 -6.36 2.70 9.47
C PRO A 108 -7.40 1.57 9.49
N THR A 109 -8.41 1.71 10.34
CA THR A 109 -9.51 0.74 10.51
C THR A 109 -10.84 1.46 10.42
N VAL A 110 -11.87 0.78 9.93
CA VAL A 110 -13.24 1.32 9.99
C VAL A 110 -13.67 1.45 11.45
N ASP A 111 -13.64 2.68 11.96
CA ASP A 111 -13.92 3.03 13.35
C ASP A 111 -15.27 3.73 13.55
N GLY A 112 -15.92 4.12 12.44
CA GLY A 112 -17.20 4.84 12.47
C GLY A 112 -17.07 6.35 12.74
N ASP A 113 -15.87 6.87 12.95
CA ASP A 113 -15.58 8.31 13.16
C ASP A 113 -14.62 8.81 12.09
N PHE A 114 -13.33 8.47 12.19
CA PHE A 114 -12.31 8.94 11.27
C PHE A 114 -12.42 8.24 9.92
N VAL A 115 -12.46 6.90 9.92
CA VAL A 115 -12.80 6.07 8.77
C VAL A 115 -14.19 5.49 9.00
N ARG A 116 -15.20 6.22 8.50
CA ARG A 116 -16.60 5.94 8.83
C ARG A 116 -17.10 4.57 8.33
N LYS A 117 -16.69 4.17 7.13
CA LYS A 117 -17.04 2.90 6.47
C LYS A 117 -15.92 2.53 5.51
N ASP A 118 -16.09 1.44 4.76
CA ASP A 118 -15.11 1.04 3.75
C ASP A 118 -14.78 2.23 2.79
N PRO A 119 -13.50 2.54 2.55
CA PRO A 119 -13.12 3.66 1.69
C PRO A 119 -13.69 3.58 0.27
N GLY A 120 -13.84 2.37 -0.28
CA GLY A 120 -14.46 2.17 -1.60
C GLY A 120 -15.94 2.56 -1.60
N ASP A 121 -16.64 2.34 -0.49
CA ASP A 121 -18.03 2.77 -0.30
C ASP A 121 -18.14 4.27 0.01
N MET A 122 -17.14 4.86 0.67
CA MET A 122 -17.04 6.31 0.87
C MET A 122 -16.86 7.04 -0.47
N LEU A 123 -15.95 6.56 -1.33
CA LEU A 123 -15.70 7.14 -2.65
C LEU A 123 -16.89 7.02 -3.63
N LYS A 124 -17.83 6.12 -3.37
CA LYS A 124 -19.08 6.00 -4.14
C LYS A 124 -20.19 6.92 -3.63
N ASP A 125 -20.12 7.36 -2.37
CA ASP A 125 -21.16 8.13 -1.69
C ASP A 125 -21.03 9.62 -1.98
N THR A 126 -21.61 10.05 -3.11
CA THR A 126 -21.51 11.44 -3.57
C THR A 126 -22.07 12.46 -2.58
N GLN A 127 -23.14 12.12 -1.86
CA GLN A 127 -23.73 13.01 -0.86
C GLN A 127 -22.80 13.19 0.34
N TYR A 128 -22.21 12.10 0.82
CA TYR A 128 -21.21 12.16 1.87
C TYR A 128 -20.00 13.00 1.47
N LEU A 129 -19.41 12.73 0.30
CA LEU A 129 -18.26 13.47 -0.23
C LEU A 129 -18.55 14.98 -0.34
N GLN A 130 -19.75 15.35 -0.81
CA GLN A 130 -20.17 16.75 -0.85
C GLN A 130 -20.23 17.38 0.55
N ASN A 131 -20.78 16.67 1.54
CA ASN A 131 -20.96 17.18 2.90
C ASN A 131 -19.64 17.43 3.64
N ILE A 132 -18.58 16.67 3.33
CA ILE A 132 -17.25 16.81 3.94
C ILE A 132 -16.31 17.73 3.14
N GLY A 133 -16.83 18.44 2.14
CA GLY A 133 -16.05 19.33 1.30
C GLY A 133 -15.03 18.62 0.40
N PHE A 134 -15.20 17.32 0.13
CA PHE A 134 -14.29 16.53 -0.72
C PHE A 134 -14.10 17.17 -2.09
N TYR A 135 -15.19 17.63 -2.70
CA TYR A 135 -15.18 18.28 -4.02
C TYR A 135 -14.75 19.75 -3.99
N GLU A 136 -14.51 20.33 -2.81
CA GLU A 136 -14.06 21.72 -2.70
C GLU A 136 -12.53 21.83 -2.66
N ARG A 137 -11.83 20.71 -2.78
CA ARG A 137 -10.36 20.62 -2.78
C ARG A 137 -9.83 20.35 -4.19
N ASP A 138 -8.60 20.76 -4.41
CA ASP A 138 -7.81 20.39 -5.59
C ASP A 138 -6.98 19.14 -5.30
N TYR A 139 -6.83 18.28 -6.29
CA TYR A 139 -6.05 17.04 -6.18
C TYR A 139 -5.06 16.90 -7.33
N LEU A 140 -3.82 16.55 -7.01
CA LEU A 140 -2.84 16.02 -7.95
C LEU A 140 -2.54 14.60 -7.52
N SER A 141 -2.99 13.61 -8.29
CA SER A 141 -2.81 12.19 -7.95
C SER A 141 -2.05 11.45 -9.04
N GLY A 142 -1.22 10.49 -8.69
CA GLY A 142 -0.53 9.70 -9.71
C GLY A 142 0.09 8.42 -9.18
N ALA A 143 0.72 7.71 -10.10
CA ALA A 143 1.44 6.47 -9.87
C ALA A 143 2.68 6.44 -10.77
N VAL A 144 3.67 5.63 -10.40
CA VAL A 144 4.85 5.34 -11.23
C VAL A 144 4.57 4.16 -12.15
N ASN A 145 5.34 3.97 -13.22
CA ASN A 145 5.12 2.89 -14.20
C ASN A 145 5.54 1.49 -13.74
N ASN A 146 6.08 1.33 -12.53
CA ASN A 146 6.42 0.04 -11.96
C ASN A 146 6.19 -0.04 -10.44
N GLU A 147 4.96 0.26 -10.02
CA GLU A 147 4.55 0.20 -8.60
C GLU A 147 4.85 -1.14 -7.93
N GLY A 148 4.65 -2.23 -8.69
CA GLY A 148 4.90 -3.61 -8.25
C GLY A 148 6.32 -3.88 -7.75
N GLY A 149 7.28 -3.03 -8.08
CA GLY A 149 8.64 -3.07 -7.53
C GLY A 149 8.71 -3.05 -6.00
N LEU A 150 7.65 -2.63 -5.31
CA LEU A 150 7.54 -2.74 -3.85
C LEU A 150 7.61 -4.20 -3.37
N LEU A 151 7.00 -5.14 -4.09
CA LEU A 151 7.06 -6.58 -3.77
C LEU A 151 8.51 -7.08 -3.78
N TYR A 152 9.30 -6.65 -4.76
CA TYR A 152 10.71 -7.03 -4.84
C TYR A 152 11.47 -6.57 -3.60
N LEU A 153 11.31 -5.30 -3.21
CA LEU A 153 11.96 -4.74 -2.04
C LEU A 153 11.57 -5.53 -0.78
N GLY A 154 10.28 -5.85 -0.66
CA GLY A 154 9.74 -6.64 0.43
C GLY A 154 10.40 -8.03 0.54
N VAL A 155 10.55 -8.75 -0.57
CA VAL A 155 11.20 -10.08 -0.57
C VAL A 155 12.71 -9.98 -0.39
N TYR A 156 13.37 -9.00 -1.01
CA TYR A 156 14.81 -8.77 -0.89
C TYR A 156 15.22 -8.50 0.57
N ALA A 157 14.40 -7.77 1.31
CA ALA A 157 14.64 -7.44 2.72
C ALA A 157 14.43 -8.61 3.70
N GLN A 158 14.07 -9.82 3.24
CA GLN A 158 13.71 -10.96 4.09
C GLN A 158 14.68 -12.14 3.92
N PRO A 159 15.85 -12.16 4.59
CA PRO A 159 16.69 -13.35 4.63
C PRO A 159 15.95 -14.57 5.24
N PRO A 160 16.20 -15.79 4.76
CA PRO A 160 17.18 -16.20 3.75
C PRO A 160 16.61 -16.25 2.31
N TYR A 161 15.48 -15.59 2.04
CA TYR A 161 14.81 -15.71 0.73
C TYR A 161 15.59 -14.99 -0.37
N ASN A 162 15.55 -15.56 -1.58
CA ASN A 162 16.06 -14.91 -2.79
C ASN A 162 14.88 -14.25 -3.50
N VAL A 163 15.13 -13.13 -4.19
CA VAL A 163 14.13 -12.44 -5.01
C VAL A 163 13.53 -13.33 -6.10
N THR A 164 14.22 -14.39 -6.54
CA THR A 164 13.63 -15.39 -7.44
C THR A 164 12.53 -16.23 -6.78
N THR A 165 12.47 -16.29 -5.45
CA THR A 165 11.39 -16.97 -4.71
C THR A 165 10.04 -16.37 -5.07
N MET A 166 9.95 -15.06 -5.31
CA MET A 166 8.66 -14.43 -5.66
C MET A 166 8.12 -14.87 -7.03
N LEU A 167 8.98 -15.46 -7.86
CA LEU A 167 8.63 -15.93 -9.21
C LEU A 167 8.24 -17.41 -9.21
N THR A 168 8.30 -18.12 -8.09
CA THR A 168 7.90 -19.54 -8.09
C THR A 168 6.37 -19.65 -8.10
N PRO A 169 5.80 -20.66 -8.79
CA PRO A 169 4.36 -20.91 -8.74
C PRO A 169 3.82 -21.06 -7.32
N ASP A 170 4.55 -21.75 -6.43
CA ASP A 170 4.15 -21.92 -5.03
C ASP A 170 4.03 -20.59 -4.28
N PHE A 171 4.97 -19.66 -4.47
CA PHE A 171 4.86 -18.33 -3.86
C PHE A 171 3.67 -17.57 -4.44
N TYR A 172 3.48 -17.64 -5.75
CA TYR A 172 2.46 -16.86 -6.43
C TYR A 172 1.04 -17.36 -6.11
N ASP A 173 0.76 -18.64 -6.40
CA ASP A 173 -0.58 -19.25 -6.30
C ASP A 173 -1.01 -19.46 -4.84
N LEU A 174 -0.08 -19.89 -3.97
CA LEU A 174 -0.44 -20.27 -2.60
C LEU A 174 -0.27 -19.14 -1.59
N ASP A 175 0.43 -18.06 -1.95
CA ASP A 175 0.74 -16.95 -1.05
C ASP A 175 0.31 -15.57 -1.62
N LEU A 176 1.00 -15.05 -2.63
CA LEU A 176 0.81 -13.67 -3.12
C LEU A 176 -0.64 -13.37 -3.52
N VAL A 177 -1.24 -14.20 -4.38
CA VAL A 177 -2.61 -13.98 -4.89
C VAL A 177 -3.61 -13.89 -3.73
N LYS A 178 -3.49 -14.79 -2.75
CA LYS A 178 -4.38 -14.83 -1.57
C LYS A 178 -4.21 -13.61 -0.69
N VAL A 179 -2.98 -13.17 -0.47
CA VAL A 179 -2.67 -11.97 0.33
C VAL A 179 -3.27 -10.75 -0.33
N VAL A 180 -3.02 -10.53 -1.62
CA VAL A 180 -3.50 -9.35 -2.35
C VAL A 180 -5.03 -9.30 -2.40
N LEU A 181 -5.70 -10.43 -2.66
CA LEU A 181 -7.16 -10.52 -2.67
C LEU A 181 -7.75 -10.28 -1.27
N THR A 182 -7.18 -10.89 -0.24
CA THR A 182 -7.65 -10.74 1.14
C THR A 182 -7.45 -9.32 1.66
N GLN A 183 -6.32 -8.67 1.33
CA GLN A 183 -6.09 -7.26 1.62
C GLN A 183 -7.17 -6.38 0.98
N ARG A 184 -7.45 -6.61 -0.32
CA ARG A 184 -8.41 -5.80 -1.06
C ARG A 184 -9.86 -6.01 -0.60
N PHE A 185 -10.28 -7.25 -0.42
CA PHE A 185 -11.69 -7.63 -0.23
C PHE A 185 -12.04 -8.16 1.16
N GLY A 186 -11.04 -8.43 2.01
CA GLY A 186 -11.20 -9.02 3.34
C GLY A 186 -11.22 -10.55 3.37
N ASP A 187 -11.45 -11.19 2.21
CA ASP A 187 -11.47 -12.64 2.00
C ASP A 187 -11.17 -12.94 0.52
N THR A 188 -11.03 -14.21 0.17
CA THR A 188 -10.77 -14.68 -1.19
C THR A 188 -11.70 -15.84 -1.58
N HIS A 189 -11.86 -16.07 -2.88
CA HIS A 189 -12.64 -17.17 -3.43
C HIS A 189 -11.86 -17.84 -4.56
N PRO A 190 -11.87 -19.18 -4.72
CA PRO A 190 -11.08 -19.87 -5.74
C PRO A 190 -11.26 -19.32 -7.16
N ALA A 191 -12.50 -19.00 -7.55
CA ALA A 191 -12.75 -18.41 -8.88
C ALA A 191 -12.11 -17.02 -9.09
N LEU A 192 -11.87 -16.25 -8.03
CA LEU A 192 -11.14 -14.98 -8.10
C LEU A 192 -9.63 -15.23 -8.16
N GLU A 193 -9.13 -16.20 -7.39
CA GLU A 193 -7.73 -16.65 -7.43
C GLU A 193 -7.38 -17.10 -8.85
N ASP A 194 -8.16 -18.02 -9.41
CA ASP A 194 -8.00 -18.52 -10.79
C ASP A 194 -7.99 -17.39 -11.83
N ALA A 195 -8.85 -16.38 -11.65
CA ALA A 195 -8.95 -15.24 -12.58
C ALA A 195 -7.72 -14.34 -12.52
N VAL A 196 -7.21 -14.05 -11.31
CA VAL A 196 -5.99 -13.26 -11.11
C VAL A 196 -4.77 -14.04 -11.63
N GLU A 197 -4.67 -15.32 -11.29
CA GLU A 197 -3.63 -16.20 -11.80
C GLU A 197 -3.61 -16.20 -13.32
N PHE A 198 -4.76 -16.40 -13.96
CA PHE A 198 -4.88 -16.34 -15.40
C PHE A 198 -4.46 -14.98 -15.96
N PHE A 199 -4.98 -13.87 -15.44
CA PHE A 199 -4.77 -12.55 -16.04
C PHE A 199 -3.30 -12.13 -16.09
N TYR A 200 -2.55 -12.33 -14.99
CA TYR A 200 -1.18 -11.82 -14.87
C TYR A 200 -0.09 -12.80 -15.30
N THR A 201 -0.42 -14.08 -15.50
CA THR A 201 0.61 -15.09 -15.81
C THR A 201 0.28 -15.95 -17.02
N TYR A 202 -0.79 -15.65 -17.75
CA TYR A 202 -1.10 -16.34 -19.00
C TYR A 202 -0.19 -15.83 -20.16
N PRO A 203 0.30 -16.73 -21.03
CA PRO A 203 0.21 -18.18 -20.95
C PRO A 203 1.22 -18.79 -19.95
N ARG A 204 0.74 -19.67 -19.06
CA ARG A 204 1.62 -20.50 -18.22
C ARG A 204 2.11 -21.71 -19.01
N TYR A 205 3.39 -21.70 -19.39
CA TYR A 205 3.99 -22.83 -20.08
C TYR A 205 4.35 -23.95 -19.10
N PRO A 206 3.84 -25.19 -19.30
CA PRO A 206 4.18 -26.31 -18.45
C PRO A 206 5.70 -26.55 -18.40
N GLY A 207 6.23 -26.79 -17.20
CA GLY A 207 7.65 -27.09 -16.98
C GLY A 207 8.57 -25.87 -16.87
N VAL A 208 8.04 -24.63 -16.95
CA VAL A 208 8.81 -23.42 -16.64
C VAL A 208 8.88 -23.24 -15.12
N PRO A 209 10.08 -23.15 -14.51
CA PRO A 209 10.21 -23.11 -13.05
C PRO A 209 9.92 -21.73 -12.44
N LEU A 210 9.96 -20.67 -13.25
CA LEU A 210 9.77 -19.29 -12.81
C LEU A 210 8.74 -18.59 -13.70
N LEU A 211 7.85 -17.83 -13.07
CA LEU A 211 6.86 -16.99 -13.73
C LEU A 211 7.52 -15.77 -14.39
N ASP A 212 6.77 -15.15 -15.30
CA ASP A 212 7.16 -13.86 -15.87
C ASP A 212 7.30 -12.82 -14.75
N TYR A 213 8.39 -12.07 -14.80
CA TYR A 213 8.74 -11.15 -13.73
C TYR A 213 7.75 -10.00 -13.62
N GLN A 214 7.38 -9.38 -14.74
CA GLN A 214 6.51 -8.21 -14.75
C GLN A 214 5.08 -8.60 -14.36
N GLY A 215 4.58 -9.74 -14.84
CA GLY A 215 3.27 -10.25 -14.44
C GLY A 215 3.13 -10.44 -12.92
N VAL A 216 4.19 -10.93 -12.25
CA VAL A 216 4.21 -11.05 -10.79
C VAL A 216 4.20 -9.68 -10.10
N LEU A 217 4.96 -8.70 -10.60
CA LEU A 217 4.96 -7.35 -10.05
C LEU A 217 3.60 -6.65 -10.24
N ASP A 218 3.02 -6.76 -11.43
CA ASP A 218 1.72 -6.14 -11.77
C ASP A 218 0.59 -6.69 -10.90
N THR A 219 0.68 -7.94 -10.45
CA THR A 219 -0.27 -8.54 -9.50
C THR A 219 -0.33 -7.80 -8.17
N GLU A 220 0.78 -7.20 -7.73
CA GLU A 220 0.84 -6.34 -6.54
C GLU A 220 0.54 -4.88 -6.88
N GLY A 221 1.13 -4.39 -7.98
CA GLY A 221 1.04 -3.00 -8.43
C GLY A 221 -0.39 -2.54 -8.74
N ASP A 222 -1.15 -3.34 -9.49
CA ASP A 222 -2.50 -3.00 -9.93
C ASP A 222 -3.47 -2.76 -8.77
N PRO A 223 -3.71 -3.74 -7.87
CA PRO A 223 -4.62 -3.56 -6.74
C PRO A 223 -4.06 -2.67 -5.63
N GLY A 224 -2.73 -2.53 -5.54
CA GLY A 224 -2.05 -1.65 -4.59
C GLY A 224 -2.12 -0.18 -4.98
N PHE A 225 -2.09 0.15 -6.28
CA PHE A 225 -1.82 1.51 -6.73
C PHE A 225 -2.67 1.96 -7.92
N TYR A 226 -2.64 1.27 -9.07
CA TYR A 226 -3.28 1.76 -10.29
C TYR A 226 -4.81 1.71 -10.26
N VAL A 227 -5.39 0.61 -9.79
CA VAL A 227 -6.84 0.48 -9.61
C VAL A 227 -7.34 1.48 -8.56
N PRO A 228 -6.73 1.58 -7.36
CA PRO A 228 -7.08 2.61 -6.37
C PRO A 228 -6.96 4.05 -6.89
N LEU A 229 -5.91 4.39 -7.65
CA LEU A 229 -5.76 5.70 -8.30
C LEU A 229 -6.95 5.99 -9.22
N THR A 230 -7.32 5.01 -10.04
CA THR A 230 -8.46 5.13 -10.96
C THR A 230 -9.79 5.30 -10.21
N GLU A 231 -9.99 4.56 -9.12
CA GLU A 231 -11.18 4.70 -8.26
C GLU A 231 -11.26 6.10 -7.65
N PHE A 232 -10.15 6.61 -7.13
CA PHE A 232 -10.07 7.96 -6.57
C PHE A 232 -10.32 9.04 -7.62
N ALA A 233 -9.63 8.98 -8.76
CA ALA A 233 -9.81 9.92 -9.86
C ALA A 233 -11.27 9.95 -10.36
N ARG A 234 -11.92 8.78 -10.46
CA ARG A 234 -13.35 8.69 -10.80
C ARG A 234 -14.24 9.29 -9.73
N ALA A 235 -13.91 9.13 -8.44
CA ALA A 235 -14.66 9.74 -7.35
C ALA A 235 -14.59 11.27 -7.42
N VAL A 236 -13.38 11.83 -7.58
CA VAL A 236 -13.15 13.27 -7.75
C VAL A 236 -13.94 13.82 -8.94
N ALA A 237 -13.88 13.16 -10.10
CA ALA A 237 -14.56 13.59 -11.31
C ALA A 237 -16.11 13.67 -11.19
N LYS A 238 -16.72 12.90 -10.27
CA LYS A 238 -18.18 12.95 -10.03
C LYS A 238 -18.64 14.28 -9.45
N GLY A 239 -17.77 15.04 -8.79
CA GLY A 239 -18.11 16.36 -8.23
C GLY A 239 -18.47 17.40 -9.28
N ARG A 240 -18.02 17.22 -10.54
CA ARG A 240 -18.30 18.12 -11.68
C ARG A 240 -17.98 19.60 -11.40
N LYS A 241 -16.99 19.86 -10.55
CA LYS A 241 -16.47 21.20 -10.25
C LYS A 241 -15.43 21.58 -11.28
N THR A 242 -15.79 22.51 -12.18
CA THR A 242 -14.89 22.99 -13.24
C THR A 242 -13.89 24.03 -12.76
N ASP A 243 -14.11 24.59 -11.58
CA ASP A 243 -13.25 25.56 -10.90
C ASP A 243 -12.18 24.90 -10.02
N LYS A 244 -12.14 23.57 -9.96
CA LYS A 244 -11.17 22.79 -9.15
C LYS A 244 -10.15 22.09 -10.03
N ARG A 245 -8.90 22.07 -9.59
CA ARG A 245 -7.77 21.41 -10.27
C ARG A 245 -7.70 19.96 -9.83
N ASN A 246 -8.19 19.07 -10.68
CA ASN A 246 -8.16 17.62 -10.45
C ASN A 246 -7.32 16.96 -11.54
N LEU A 247 -6.03 16.79 -11.25
CA LEU A 247 -5.02 16.33 -12.20
C LEU A 247 -4.59 14.91 -11.85
N VAL A 248 -4.44 14.08 -12.88
CA VAL A 248 -3.88 12.74 -12.77
C VAL A 248 -2.60 12.68 -13.58
N TYR A 249 -1.51 12.18 -12.99
CA TYR A 249 -0.27 11.90 -13.70
C TYR A 249 0.08 10.42 -13.65
N HIS A 250 0.87 9.97 -14.61
CA HIS A 250 1.53 8.67 -14.61
C HIS A 250 3.00 8.94 -14.87
N PHE A 251 3.86 8.63 -13.90
CA PHE A 251 5.31 8.84 -14.02
C PHE A 251 5.90 7.70 -14.84
N ASP A 252 5.83 7.87 -16.15
CA ASP A 252 6.27 6.88 -17.13
C ASP A 252 7.66 7.22 -17.65
N TYR A 253 8.68 6.81 -16.90
CA TYR A 253 10.07 7.07 -17.23
C TYR A 253 10.92 5.81 -17.01
N TYR A 254 11.99 5.68 -17.80
CA TYR A 254 12.88 4.51 -17.80
C TYR A 254 14.33 4.98 -17.68
N PRO A 255 14.79 5.31 -16.46
CA PRO A 255 16.13 5.85 -16.26
C PRO A 255 17.22 4.80 -16.46
N LYS A 256 18.41 5.23 -16.88
CA LYS A 256 19.55 4.33 -17.11
C LYS A 256 20.14 3.75 -15.82
N PHE A 257 19.95 4.43 -14.69
CA PHE A 257 20.43 3.94 -13.39
C PHE A 257 19.63 2.76 -12.85
N MET A 258 18.43 2.50 -13.36
CA MET A 258 17.67 1.30 -13.02
C MET A 258 18.21 0.11 -13.84
N THR A 259 19.35 -0.42 -13.39
CA THR A 259 20.12 -1.47 -14.06
C THR A 259 19.68 -2.89 -13.75
N GLY A 260 18.79 -3.06 -12.77
CA GLY A 260 18.30 -4.35 -12.32
C GLY A 260 17.35 -5.03 -13.31
N LYS A 261 16.66 -6.07 -12.84
CA LYS A 261 15.60 -6.75 -13.62
C LYS A 261 14.32 -5.93 -13.76
N PHE A 262 14.24 -4.79 -13.08
CA PHE A 262 13.14 -3.83 -13.17
C PHE A 262 13.34 -2.96 -14.40
N GLN A 263 12.27 -2.80 -15.16
CA GLN A 263 12.18 -1.67 -16.08
C GLN A 263 11.34 -0.58 -15.43
N GLY A 264 11.68 0.67 -15.71
CA GLY A 264 10.92 1.81 -15.24
C GLY A 264 11.30 2.28 -13.83
N ILE A 265 10.38 3.00 -13.21
CA ILE A 265 10.51 3.63 -11.91
C ILE A 265 9.70 2.82 -10.91
N SER A 266 10.40 2.19 -9.97
CA SER A 266 9.75 1.44 -8.89
C SER A 266 9.12 2.37 -7.85
N HIS A 267 8.20 1.82 -7.06
CA HIS A 267 7.52 2.54 -5.99
C HIS A 267 8.47 3.40 -5.14
N GLY A 268 8.20 4.71 -5.05
CA GLY A 268 8.97 5.67 -4.26
C GLY A 268 10.30 6.13 -4.87
N VAL A 269 10.69 5.61 -6.04
CA VAL A 269 11.89 6.07 -6.76
C VAL A 269 11.66 7.44 -7.42
N ASP A 270 10.41 7.81 -7.71
CA ASP A 270 10.03 9.13 -8.21
C ASP A 270 10.35 10.27 -7.22
N LEU A 271 10.50 9.95 -5.93
CA LEU A 271 10.93 10.91 -4.91
C LEU A 271 12.34 11.47 -5.16
N LEU A 272 13.19 10.75 -5.91
CA LEU A 272 14.50 11.26 -6.37
C LEU A 272 14.34 12.46 -7.32
N TYR A 273 13.23 12.52 -8.05
CA TYR A 273 12.94 13.56 -9.02
C TYR A 273 12.20 14.74 -8.37
N GLU A 274 11.49 14.49 -7.27
CA GLU A 274 10.80 15.55 -6.51
C GLU A 274 11.73 16.26 -5.54
N PHE A 275 12.55 15.52 -4.80
CA PHE A 275 13.40 16.05 -3.73
C PHE A 275 14.87 16.00 -4.11
N ASP A 276 15.61 17.06 -3.77
CA ASP A 276 17.07 17.09 -3.88
C ASP A 276 17.67 16.09 -2.88
N SER A 277 17.85 14.84 -3.32
CA SER A 277 18.40 13.75 -2.52
C SER A 277 19.52 13.05 -3.29
N ASP A 278 20.57 12.66 -2.58
CA ASP A 278 21.74 11.98 -3.17
C ASP A 278 21.42 10.54 -3.65
N GLY A 279 20.22 10.04 -3.35
CA GLY A 279 19.69 8.77 -3.85
C GLY A 279 20.34 7.49 -3.34
N ASP A 280 21.43 7.59 -2.56
CA ASP A 280 22.22 6.46 -2.06
C ASP A 280 21.38 5.28 -1.51
N ILE A 281 20.37 5.56 -0.69
CA ILE A 281 19.52 4.52 -0.11
C ILE A 281 18.60 3.88 -1.15
N ILE A 282 18.08 4.66 -2.10
CA ILE A 282 17.21 4.15 -3.17
C ILE A 282 18.04 3.31 -4.13
N PHE A 283 19.25 3.76 -4.47
CA PHE A 283 20.18 3.00 -5.31
C PHE A 283 20.55 1.65 -4.67
N LEU A 284 20.80 1.63 -3.36
CA LEU A 284 21.08 0.40 -2.62
C LEU A 284 19.88 -0.57 -2.62
N LEU A 285 18.68 -0.07 -2.35
CA LEU A 285 17.49 -0.92 -2.15
C LEU A 285 16.95 -1.53 -3.46
N PHE A 286 17.19 -0.88 -4.60
CA PHE A 286 16.68 -1.31 -5.91
C PHE A 286 17.76 -1.86 -6.85
N ASP A 287 18.98 -2.13 -6.35
CA ASP A 287 20.12 -2.58 -7.15
C ASP A 287 20.37 -1.66 -8.37
N ALA A 288 20.24 -0.35 -8.12
CA ALA A 288 20.39 0.69 -9.10
C ALA A 288 21.79 1.32 -9.04
N ASN A 289 22.29 1.76 -10.20
CA ASN A 289 23.61 2.32 -10.33
C ASN A 289 23.54 3.84 -10.56
N GLY A 290 23.62 4.61 -9.45
CA GLY A 290 23.58 6.07 -9.48
C GLY A 290 24.62 6.74 -10.38
N THR A 291 25.73 6.06 -10.74
CA THR A 291 26.71 6.60 -11.69
C THR A 291 26.18 6.75 -13.12
N LEU A 292 25.02 6.17 -13.41
CA LEU A 292 24.33 6.27 -14.70
C LEU A 292 23.26 7.36 -14.73
N TRP A 293 23.09 8.11 -13.64
CA TRP A 293 22.33 9.36 -13.64
C TRP A 293 22.93 10.31 -14.68
N ASN A 294 22.07 10.91 -15.50
CA ASN A 294 22.48 11.70 -16.65
C ASN A 294 21.55 12.90 -16.90
N ALA A 295 21.83 13.66 -17.96
CA ALA A 295 21.10 14.88 -18.28
C ALA A 295 19.59 14.69 -18.52
N ASP A 296 19.15 13.51 -18.96
CA ASP A 296 17.72 13.22 -19.11
C ASP A 296 17.03 13.11 -17.73
N ASP A 297 17.75 12.57 -16.73
CA ASP A 297 17.27 12.46 -15.36
C ASP A 297 17.19 13.86 -14.71
N ASP A 298 18.19 14.73 -14.95
CA ASP A 298 18.16 16.14 -14.50
C ASP A 298 16.95 16.89 -15.07
N TRP A 299 16.70 16.73 -16.37
CA TRP A 299 15.54 17.33 -17.03
C TRP A 299 14.23 16.80 -16.48
N MET A 300 14.12 15.48 -16.27
CA MET A 300 12.92 14.87 -15.70
C MET A 300 12.65 15.38 -14.28
N ALA A 301 13.71 15.56 -13.47
CA ALA A 301 13.59 16.09 -12.11
C ALA A 301 13.10 17.54 -12.12
N GLU A 302 13.63 18.37 -13.03
CA GLU A 302 13.12 19.73 -13.24
C GLU A 302 11.65 19.73 -13.68
N ALA A 303 11.28 18.91 -14.67
CA ALA A 303 9.93 18.81 -15.18
C ALA A 303 8.93 18.38 -14.09
N TYR A 304 9.25 17.34 -13.32
CA TYR A 304 8.38 16.83 -12.27
C TYR A 304 8.20 17.83 -11.13
N ARG A 305 9.29 18.46 -10.67
CA ARG A 305 9.19 19.55 -9.68
C ARG A 305 8.33 20.71 -10.18
N ASN A 306 8.45 21.09 -11.45
CA ASN A 306 7.65 22.17 -12.01
C ASN A 306 6.15 21.83 -12.02
N VAL A 307 5.76 20.59 -12.31
CA VAL A 307 4.34 20.14 -12.21
C VAL A 307 3.82 20.28 -10.78
N ILE A 308 4.60 19.82 -9.80
CA ILE A 308 4.24 19.87 -8.38
C ILE A 308 4.14 21.33 -7.91
N LEU A 309 5.15 22.15 -8.23
CA LEU A 309 5.22 23.56 -7.86
C LEU A 309 4.09 24.38 -8.47
N ASP A 310 3.74 24.15 -9.74
CA ASP A 310 2.61 24.80 -10.39
C ASP A 310 1.29 24.47 -9.69
N PHE A 311 1.06 23.20 -9.36
CA PHE A 311 -0.14 22.77 -8.63
C PHE A 311 -0.24 23.43 -7.25
N VAL A 312 0.88 23.54 -6.53
CA VAL A 312 0.90 24.19 -5.20
C VAL A 312 0.65 25.69 -5.31
N MET A 313 1.25 26.38 -6.28
CA MET A 313 1.22 27.84 -6.37
C MET A 313 -0.04 28.44 -6.99
N SER A 314 -0.73 27.71 -7.88
CA SER A 314 -1.96 28.17 -8.53
C SER A 314 -3.20 28.09 -7.65
#